data_AF-A0A349H5I8-F1
#
_entry.id   AF-A0A349H5I8-F1
#
_cell.length_a   1.000
_cell.length_b   1.000
_cell.length_c   1.000
_cell.angle_alpha   90.00
_cell.angle_beta   90.00
_cell.angle_gamma   90.00
#
_symmetry.space_group_name_H-M   'P 1'
#
loop_
_entity.id
_entity.type
_entity.pdbx_description
1 polymer ?
#
loop_
_entity_poly.entity_id
_entity_poly.type
_entity_poly.pdbx_seq_one_letter_code
_entity_poly.pdbx_strand_id
1 'polypeptide(L)'
;MMGNGKRSGCIHGSKFCRHTTVTEPARRVAEVLNKFPEVTKIANGAISGKGPSQFGIKFFQIHGGWMIKVFGAHAVQKLHVYTDNAQNTRMKLEKEFSANLR
;
A
#
# COMPACT_ATOMS: atom_id res chain seq x y z
N MET A 1 26.49 -11.43 -9.67
CA MET A 1 25.82 -11.74 -8.38
C MET A 1 24.44 -11.11 -8.40
N MET A 2 23.41 -11.83 -8.89
CA MET A 2 22.03 -11.32 -8.87
C MET A 2 21.40 -11.62 -7.50
N GLY A 3 21.18 -10.57 -6.69
CA GLY A 3 20.49 -10.68 -5.42
C GLY A 3 19.03 -11.08 -5.62
N ASN A 4 18.67 -12.27 -5.14
CA ASN A 4 17.31 -12.78 -5.04
C ASN A 4 16.45 -11.85 -4.16
N GLY A 5 15.70 -10.94 -4.78
CA GLY A 5 14.64 -10.19 -4.10
C GLY A 5 13.59 -11.17 -3.57
N LYS A 6 13.45 -11.24 -2.25
CA LYS A 6 12.53 -12.15 -1.55
C LYS A 6 11.11 -12.00 -2.10
N ARG A 7 10.65 -13.03 -2.84
CA ARG A 7 9.29 -13.13 -3.36
C ARG A 7 8.37 -13.62 -2.25
N SER A 8 7.90 -12.72 -1.40
CA SER A 8 6.95 -13.09 -0.35
C SER A 8 5.53 -13.11 -0.90
N GLY A 9 4.97 -14.31 -0.98
CA GLY A 9 3.58 -14.56 -1.31
C GLY A 9 2.59 -14.10 -0.24
N CYS A 10 1.33 -14.16 -0.65
CA CYS A 10 0.03 -13.97 0.01
C CYS A 10 0.04 -13.81 1.54
N ILE A 11 -0.58 -12.74 2.04
CA ILE A 11 -0.93 -12.61 3.46
C ILE A 11 -2.26 -13.33 3.69
N HIS A 12 -2.23 -14.57 4.19
CA HIS A 12 -3.43 -15.34 4.54
C HIS A 12 -4.25 -14.60 5.62
N GLY A 13 -5.57 -14.50 5.44
CA GLY A 13 -6.53 -13.99 6.44
C GLY A 13 -6.72 -12.47 6.52
N SER A 14 -6.01 -11.69 5.72
CA SER A 14 -6.17 -10.23 5.67
C SER A 14 -7.28 -9.82 4.70
N LYS A 15 -7.86 -8.62 4.83
CA LYS A 15 -8.82 -7.98 3.89
C LYS A 15 -8.23 -7.73 2.48
N PHE A 16 -7.17 -8.45 2.14
CA PHE A 16 -6.23 -8.27 1.06
C PHE A 16 -6.31 -9.51 0.17
N CYS A 17 -7.08 -9.42 -0.92
CA CYS A 17 -7.39 -10.59 -1.74
C CYS A 17 -6.76 -10.51 -3.14
N ARG A 18 -6.10 -11.63 -3.50
CA ARG A 18 -6.04 -12.29 -4.81
C ARG A 18 -4.89 -11.97 -5.80
N HIS A 19 -3.98 -12.95 -5.92
CA HIS A 19 -3.18 -13.34 -7.11
C HIS A 19 -2.26 -12.32 -7.82
N THR A 20 -2.01 -11.15 -7.25
CA THR A 20 -1.10 -10.16 -7.86
C THR A 20 0.11 -9.92 -6.98
N THR A 21 1.30 -9.92 -7.60
CA THR A 21 2.57 -9.58 -6.95
C THR A 21 2.42 -8.27 -6.19
N VAL A 22 2.93 -8.22 -4.95
CA VAL A 22 2.93 -7.00 -4.15
C VAL A 22 4.38 -6.67 -3.82
N THR A 23 4.74 -5.42 -4.05
CA THR A 23 6.05 -4.88 -3.65
C THR A 23 6.17 -4.89 -2.13
N GLU A 24 7.34 -5.21 -1.59
CA GLU A 24 7.60 -5.15 -0.15
C GLU A 24 7.12 -3.84 0.53
N PRO A 25 7.35 -2.64 -0.04
CA PRO A 25 6.82 -1.42 0.54
C PRO A 25 5.29 -1.35 0.55
N ALA A 26 4.61 -1.80 -0.52
CA ALA A 26 3.15 -1.84 -0.55
C ALA A 26 2.58 -2.87 0.42
N ARG A 27 3.30 -3.98 0.65
CA ARG A 27 2.93 -4.98 1.65
C ARG A 27 2.90 -4.38 3.05
N ARG A 28 3.93 -3.62 3.44
CA ARG A 28 3.98 -2.96 4.75
C ARG A 28 2.80 -2.00 4.95
N VAL A 29 2.50 -1.20 3.93
CA VAL A 29 1.35 -0.27 3.96
C VAL A 29 0.04 -1.04 4.12
N ALA A 30 -0.14 -2.13 3.39
CA ALA A 30 -1.32 -2.98 3.49
C ALA A 30 -1.48 -3.65 4.86
N GLU A 31 -0.38 -4.13 5.47
CA GLU A 31 -0.40 -4.74 6.80
C GLU A 31 -0.81 -3.75 7.89
N VAL A 32 -0.36 -2.49 7.79
CA VAL A 32 -0.79 -1.42 8.69
C VAL A 32 -2.27 -1.11 8.48
N LEU A 33 -2.72 -0.96 7.24
CA LEU A 33 -4.13 -0.72 6.92
C LEU A 33 -5.06 -1.84 7.38
N ASN A 34 -4.60 -3.09 7.35
CA ASN A 34 -5.39 -4.23 7.80
C ASN A 34 -5.66 -4.21 9.32
N LYS A 35 -4.83 -3.50 10.10
CA LYS A 35 -5.05 -3.29 11.54
C LYS A 35 -6.10 -2.21 11.82
N PHE A 36 -6.50 -1.42 10.83
CA PHE A 36 -7.48 -0.35 11.02
C PHE A 36 -8.90 -0.91 10.90
N PRO A 37 -9.75 -0.76 11.94
CA PRO A 37 -11.10 -1.32 11.94
C PRO A 37 -12.01 -0.64 10.91
N GLU A 38 -11.78 0.65 10.64
CA GLU A 38 -12.52 1.47 9.67
C GLU A 38 -12.26 1.09 8.20
N VAL A 39 -11.16 0.39 7.91
CA VAL A 39 -10.83 -0.07 6.57
C VAL A 39 -11.66 -1.30 6.29
N THR A 40 -12.62 -1.21 5.37
CA THR A 40 -13.52 -2.32 5.04
C THR A 40 -12.90 -3.26 4.04
N LYS A 41 -12.11 -2.74 3.08
CA LYS A 41 -11.51 -3.53 2.00
C LYS A 41 -10.22 -2.90 1.49
N ILE A 42 -9.24 -3.73 1.15
CA ILE A 42 -8.02 -3.31 0.46
C ILE A 42 -7.90 -4.11 -0.83
N ALA A 43 -7.82 -3.41 -1.97
CA ALA A 43 -7.66 -4.01 -3.27
C ALA A 43 -6.34 -3.59 -3.91
N ASN A 44 -5.69 -4.54 -4.58
CA ASN A 44 -4.42 -4.31 -5.25
C ASN A 44 -4.69 -3.69 -6.62
N GLY A 45 -4.11 -2.52 -6.85
CA GLY A 45 -4.08 -1.90 -8.16
C GLY A 45 -2.84 -2.33 -8.95
N ALA A 46 -2.70 -1.74 -10.14
CA ALA A 46 -1.59 -2.01 -11.04
C ALA A 46 -0.22 -1.68 -10.41
N ILE A 47 0.79 -2.48 -10.79
CA ILE A 47 2.20 -2.21 -10.53
C ILE A 47 2.78 -1.61 -11.81
N SER A 48 3.38 -0.44 -11.70
CA SER A 48 4.13 0.18 -12.78
C SER A 48 5.61 0.15 -12.44
N GLY A 49 6.44 -0.47 -13.29
CA GLY A 49 7.89 -0.37 -13.19
C GLY A 49 8.33 1.08 -13.35
N LYS A 50 9.22 1.55 -12.47
CA LYS A 50 9.74 2.92 -12.51
C LYS A 50 11.24 2.89 -12.23
N GLY A 51 11.97 3.91 -12.68
CA GLY A 51 13.37 4.09 -12.33
C GLY A 51 13.59 4.19 -10.80
N PRO A 52 14.85 4.11 -10.34
CA PRO A 52 15.19 4.12 -8.93
C PRO A 52 14.52 5.28 -8.20
N SER A 53 13.70 4.98 -7.21
CA SER A 53 12.95 5.97 -6.44
C SER A 53 13.03 5.67 -4.94
N GLN A 54 13.06 6.72 -4.13
CA GLN A 54 12.99 6.57 -2.69
C GLN A 54 11.57 6.13 -2.29
N PHE A 55 11.47 5.42 -1.18
CA PHE A 55 10.16 5.04 -0.65
C PHE A 55 9.33 6.29 -0.36
N GLY A 56 8.09 6.28 -0.83
CA GLY A 56 7.19 7.40 -0.73
C GLY A 56 5.75 6.93 -0.82
N ILE A 57 4.84 7.65 -0.18
CA ILE A 57 3.41 7.33 -0.19
C ILE A 57 2.65 8.57 -0.65
N LYS A 58 1.82 8.44 -1.69
CA LYS A 58 0.89 9.48 -2.12
C LYS A 58 -0.55 9.03 -2.01
N PHE A 59 -1.37 9.86 -1.41
CA PHE A 59 -2.80 9.61 -1.23
C PHE A 59 -3.60 10.34 -2.31
N PHE A 60 -4.54 9.63 -2.91
CA PHE A 60 -5.52 10.19 -3.85
C PHE A 60 -6.89 9.81 -3.33
N GLN A 61 -7.77 10.80 -3.14
CA GLN A 61 -9.13 10.52 -2.70
C GLN A 61 -9.90 9.83 -3.83
N ILE A 62 -10.64 8.78 -3.51
CA ILE A 62 -11.54 8.08 -4.44
C ILE A 62 -12.94 7.98 -3.82
N HIS A 63 -13.92 7.62 -4.64
CA HIS A 63 -15.28 7.38 -4.16
C HIS A 63 -15.28 6.20 -3.16
N GLY A 64 -15.58 6.49 -1.89
CA GLY A 64 -15.58 5.50 -0.81
C GLY A 64 -14.22 5.16 -0.19
N GLY A 65 -13.19 6.01 -0.36
CA GLY A 65 -11.92 5.84 0.37
C GLY A 65 -10.70 6.52 -0.28
N TRP A 66 -9.58 5.79 -0.34
CA TRP A 66 -8.29 6.28 -0.83
C TRP A 66 -7.67 5.35 -1.87
N MET A 67 -7.15 5.91 -2.95
CA MET A 67 -6.12 5.27 -3.76
C MET A 67 -4.75 5.73 -3.28
N ILE A 68 -3.97 4.80 -2.73
CA ILE A 68 -2.62 5.04 -2.23
C ILE A 68 -1.61 4.57 -3.29
N LYS A 69 -0.75 5.48 -3.76
CA LYS A 69 0.42 5.12 -4.57
C LYS A 69 1.60 4.92 -3.64
N VAL A 70 2.11 3.70 -3.60
CA VAL A 70 3.30 3.34 -2.86
C VAL A 70 4.47 3.28 -3.84
N PHE A 71 5.40 4.20 -3.66
CA PHE A 71 6.66 4.24 -4.41
C PHE A 71 7.65 3.33 -3.70
N GLY A 72 8.17 2.35 -4.42
CA GLY A 72 9.30 1.52 -4.00
C GLY A 72 10.53 1.79 -4.84
N ALA A 73 11.60 1.03 -4.56
CA ALA A 73 12.90 1.22 -5.21
C ALA A 73 12.82 1.19 -6.75
N HIS A 74 12.11 0.24 -7.35
CA HIS A 74 12.04 0.07 -8.82
C HIS A 74 10.62 -0.03 -9.38
N ALA A 75 9.62 0.22 -8.54
CA ALA A 75 8.23 0.03 -8.90
C ALA A 75 7.33 0.94 -8.07
N VAL A 76 6.20 1.33 -8.66
CA VAL A 76 5.12 2.04 -7.99
C VAL A 76 3.90 1.14 -8.01
N GLN A 77 3.33 0.87 -6.85
CA GLN A 77 2.12 0.08 -6.72
C GLN A 77 0.96 0.94 -6.25
N LYS A 78 -0.20 0.77 -6.89
CA LYS A 78 -1.45 1.40 -6.47
C LYS A 78 -2.17 0.46 -5.50
N LEU A 79 -2.69 0.98 -4.40
CA LEU A 79 -3.55 0.28 -3.45
C LEU A 79 -4.86 1.04 -3.35
N HIS A 80 -5.98 0.35 -3.51
CA HIS A 80 -7.31 0.92 -3.32
C HIS A 80 -7.81 0.51 -1.94
N VAL A 81 -7.98 1.49 -1.08
CA VAL A 81 -8.40 1.33 0.31
C VAL A 81 -9.80 1.88 0.42
N TYR A 82 -10.75 1.01 0.69
CA TYR A 82 -12.12 1.38 1.01
C TYR A 82 -12.24 1.50 2.51
N THR A 83 -12.75 2.65 2.97
CA THR A 83 -12.87 2.98 4.37
C THR A 83 -14.10 3.83 4.56
N ASP A 84 -14.82 3.58 5.66
CA ASP A 84 -15.97 4.40 6.05
C ASP A 84 -15.51 5.77 6.59
N ASN A 85 -14.27 5.83 7.10
CA ASN A 85 -13.68 7.04 7.66
C ASN A 85 -12.34 7.40 6.97
N ALA A 86 -12.46 8.06 5.82
CA ALA A 86 -11.32 8.45 5.00
C ALA A 86 -10.35 9.38 5.75
N GLN A 87 -10.85 10.40 6.45
CA GLN A 87 -9.97 11.36 7.13
C GLN A 87 -9.14 10.68 8.24
N ASN A 88 -9.78 9.87 9.07
CA ASN A 88 -9.10 9.19 10.18
C ASN A 88 -8.08 8.16 9.68
N THR A 89 -8.41 7.42 8.60
CA THR A 89 -7.48 6.49 7.96
C THR A 89 -6.21 7.20 7.47
N ARG A 90 -6.38 8.38 6.84
CA ARG A 90 -5.25 9.18 6.34
C ARG A 90 -4.39 9.66 7.49
N MET A 91 -4.98 10.25 8.52
CA MET A 91 -4.26 10.77 9.68
C MET A 91 -3.45 9.67 10.42
N LYS A 92 -4.04 8.48 10.58
CA LYS A 92 -3.35 7.32 11.18
C LYS A 92 -2.19 6.86 10.31
N LEU A 93 -2.37 6.79 9.00
CA LEU A 93 -1.31 6.35 8.10
C LEU A 93 -0.20 7.39 7.98
N GLU A 94 -0.54 8.68 7.98
CA GLU A 94 0.43 9.78 8.01
C GLU A 94 1.25 9.77 9.31
N LYS A 95 0.64 9.42 10.44
CA LYS A 95 1.35 9.25 11.71
C LYS A 95 2.36 8.10 11.66
N GLU A 96 1.93 6.94 11.19
CA GLU A 96 2.77 5.73 11.08
C GLU A 96 3.92 5.88 10.08
N PHE A 97 3.70 6.62 8.98
CA PHE A 97 4.69 6.79 7.90
C PHE A 97 5.24 8.22 7.80
N SER A 98 5.16 9.00 8.88
CA SER A 98 5.61 10.41 8.94
C SER A 98 7.04 10.64 8.42
N ALA A 99 7.94 9.69 8.60
CA ALA A 99 9.31 9.75 8.07
C ALA A 99 9.44 9.55 6.55
N ASN A 100 8.38 9.13 5.87
CA ASN A 100 8.38 8.63 4.48
C ASN A 100 7.34 9.30 3.58
N LEU A 101 6.64 10.34 4.05
CA LEU A 101 5.81 11.18 3.19
C LEU A 101 6.69 12.22 2.47
N ARG A 102 6.63 12.24 1.13
CA ARG A 102 7.25 13.25 0.26
C ARG A 102 6.32 13.64 -0.88
#